data_AF-A0A318L4S1-F1
#
_entry.id   AF-A0A318L4S1-F1
#
_cell.length_a   1.000
_cell.length_b   1.000
_cell.length_c   1.000
_cell.angle_alpha   90.00
_cell.angle_beta   90.00
_cell.angle_gamma   90.00
#
_symmetry.space_group_name_H-M   'P 1'
#
loop_
_entity.id
_entity.type
_entity.pdbx_description
1 polymer ?
#
loop_
_entity_poly.entity_id
_entity_poly.type
_entity_poly.pdbx_seq_one_letter_code
_entity_poly.pdbx_strand_id
1 'polypeptide(L)'
;MKKRIQLAFFDFYDSTGIERHLTKMASKGWRLCNISGWWTYQKIEPQKLKFAVTYFSEASDFDPYPSDNQEIFLDYCESADWQLAASNAAMQIFYTAQADAIPIETDEALKLDKIHHVMKRGVLLNEGILLVLSLLLCISNVRQMFDQPLVRFSDPSHWLLLGVDLLAFLYLLIDIIRYDTWYKCSVKAVKKGGSCCEVRHSKHRALFLLGCLLLALFSQAWLALLMMLAVIVSLLASYLFSRFVQYHLKKHSAARLENLSCTVLAFIAVFIASIHLFSSAVDQYQLAIKADNQEVREVFDAAGNRHEWLITHDILPLTVEELLPIQNDDYTYINDHQESFVLAYSRCAQQLPKIYSHEPQLTYEIVDIKADWLYETCLNNLRHIHLNNNAYWQEADASLWQADTVYQLYHNDQPFLNEYIICYKERIVKIEFNWQATMQELQIAAEHLRP
;
A
#
# COMPACT_ATOMS: atom_id res chain seq x y z
N MET A 1 -31.26 -25.97 13.44
CA MET A 1 -30.26 -26.76 12.67
C MET A 1 -28.86 -26.24 12.98
N LYS A 2 -27.88 -27.10 13.26
CA LYS A 2 -26.49 -26.66 13.54
C LYS A 2 -25.78 -26.34 12.21
N LYS A 3 -25.22 -25.13 12.12
CA LYS A 3 -24.39 -24.67 11.01
C LYS A 3 -22.92 -24.55 11.47
N ARG A 4 -21.98 -24.85 10.58
CA ARG A 4 -20.54 -24.65 10.79
C ARG A 4 -20.01 -23.78 9.67
N ILE A 5 -19.22 -22.77 10.01
CA ILE A 5 -18.59 -21.86 9.05
C ILE A 5 -17.09 -22.11 9.09
N GLN A 6 -16.46 -22.26 7.93
CA GLN A 6 -15.00 -22.42 7.82
C GLN A 6 -14.44 -21.60 6.66
N LEU A 7 -13.24 -21.05 6.87
CA LEU A 7 -12.42 -20.50 5.81
C LEU A 7 -11.94 -21.64 4.90
N ALA A 8 -12.09 -21.46 3.59
CA ALA A 8 -11.63 -22.42 2.60
C ALA A 8 -10.24 -22.02 2.11
N PHE A 9 -9.21 -22.80 2.47
CA PHE A 9 -7.83 -22.61 2.02
C PHE A 9 -7.52 -23.49 0.80
N PHE A 10 -8.39 -23.47 -0.21
CA PHE A 10 -8.20 -24.21 -1.45
C PHE A 10 -7.89 -23.23 -2.59
N ASP A 11 -7.02 -23.65 -3.50
CA ASP A 11 -6.83 -22.94 -4.77
C ASP A 11 -8.03 -23.23 -5.66
N PHE A 12 -8.51 -22.23 -6.43
CA PHE A 12 -9.76 -22.35 -7.20
C PHE A 12 -9.76 -23.52 -8.19
N TYR A 13 -8.59 -23.89 -8.71
CA TYR A 13 -8.38 -24.99 -9.65
C TYR A 13 -8.09 -26.35 -8.98
N ASP A 14 -8.08 -26.43 -7.64
CA ASP A 14 -7.87 -27.69 -6.90
C ASP A 14 -9.16 -28.51 -6.76
N SER A 15 -9.74 -28.93 -7.89
CA SER A 15 -10.99 -29.70 -7.91
C SER A 15 -10.89 -30.98 -7.06
N THR A 16 -9.79 -31.73 -7.21
CA THR A 16 -9.56 -33.00 -6.48
C THR A 16 -9.32 -32.82 -4.98
N GLY A 17 -8.67 -31.74 -4.54
CA GLY A 17 -8.49 -31.44 -3.12
C GLY A 17 -9.81 -31.04 -2.48
N ILE A 18 -10.62 -30.25 -3.18
CA ILE A 18 -11.97 -29.86 -2.76
C ILE A 18 -12.86 -31.10 -2.60
N GLU A 19 -12.94 -31.96 -3.61
CA GLU A 19 -13.76 -33.20 -3.58
C GLU A 19 -13.38 -34.09 -2.38
N ARG A 20 -12.08 -34.35 -2.18
CA ARG A 20 -11.59 -35.15 -1.04
C ARG A 20 -11.95 -34.53 0.31
N HIS A 21 -11.81 -33.21 0.45
CA HIS A 21 -12.15 -32.51 1.67
C HIS A 21 -13.65 -32.60 1.98
N LEU A 22 -14.49 -32.39 0.97
CA LEU A 22 -15.94 -32.43 1.11
C LEU A 22 -16.46 -33.84 1.44
N THR A 23 -15.92 -34.88 0.80
CA THR A 23 -16.22 -36.27 1.16
C THR A 23 -15.86 -36.57 2.62
N LYS A 24 -14.69 -36.09 3.08
CA LYS A 24 -14.26 -36.23 4.49
C LYS A 24 -15.13 -35.45 5.46
N MET A 25 -15.71 -34.32 5.04
CA MET A 25 -16.63 -33.53 5.86
C MET A 25 -18.00 -34.22 5.95
N ALA A 26 -18.52 -34.76 4.84
CA ALA A 26 -19.76 -35.50 4.82
C ALA A 26 -19.70 -36.77 5.70
N SER A 27 -18.56 -37.48 5.68
CA SER A 27 -18.35 -38.65 6.54
C SER A 27 -18.30 -38.29 8.03
N LYS A 28 -18.12 -37.01 8.37
CA LYS A 28 -18.18 -36.48 9.75
C LYS A 28 -19.55 -35.88 10.09
N GLY A 29 -20.54 -36.00 9.20
CA GLY A 29 -21.87 -35.45 9.38
C GLY A 29 -21.98 -33.95 9.02
N TRP A 30 -21.15 -33.45 8.10
CA TRP A 30 -21.21 -32.06 7.63
C TRP A 30 -21.33 -31.99 6.11
N ARG A 31 -22.46 -31.50 5.61
CA ARG A 31 -22.70 -31.28 4.16
C ARG A 31 -22.47 -29.82 3.83
N LEU A 32 -21.78 -29.55 2.71
CA LEU A 32 -21.66 -28.20 2.17
C LEU A 32 -23.03 -27.68 1.73
N CYS A 33 -23.32 -26.41 2.02
CA CYS A 33 -24.58 -25.77 1.63
C CYS A 33 -24.41 -24.42 0.97
N ASN A 34 -23.25 -23.76 1.15
CA ASN A 34 -22.97 -22.51 0.49
C ASN A 34 -21.46 -22.34 0.29
N ILE A 35 -21.07 -21.91 -0.90
CA ILE A 35 -19.72 -21.49 -1.24
C ILE A 35 -19.70 -20.00 -1.49
N SER A 36 -19.03 -19.29 -0.58
CA SER A 36 -18.73 -17.87 -0.68
C SER A 36 -17.31 -17.66 -0.15
N GLY A 37 -16.93 -16.46 0.31
CA GLY A 37 -15.67 -16.28 1.05
C GLY A 37 -15.56 -17.19 2.29
N TRP A 38 -16.71 -17.54 2.88
CA TRP A 38 -16.80 -18.49 4.00
C TRP A 38 -17.70 -19.66 3.62
N TRP A 39 -17.16 -20.87 3.70
CA TRP A 39 -17.92 -22.07 3.37
C TRP A 39 -18.82 -22.44 4.53
N THR A 40 -20.10 -22.60 4.24
CA THR A 40 -21.11 -22.95 5.24
C THR A 40 -21.51 -24.39 5.09
N TYR A 41 -21.46 -25.12 6.20
CA TYR A 41 -21.83 -26.52 6.30
C TYR A 41 -23.05 -26.68 7.20
N GLN A 42 -23.94 -27.60 6.81
CA GLN A 42 -25.08 -28.03 7.59
C GLN A 42 -24.83 -29.41 8.18
N LYS A 43 -25.24 -29.61 9.44
CA LYS A 43 -25.17 -30.92 10.07
C LYS A 43 -26.12 -31.90 9.36
N ILE A 44 -25.58 -33.04 8.95
CA ILE A 44 -26.29 -34.20 8.39
C ILE A 44 -25.90 -35.46 9.18
N GLU A 45 -26.59 -36.57 8.93
CA GLU A 45 -26.10 -37.86 9.41
C GLU A 45 -24.77 -38.21 8.71
N PRO A 46 -23.79 -38.76 9.44
CA PRO A 46 -22.53 -39.19 8.83
C PRO A 46 -22.77 -40.21 7.72
N GLN A 47 -22.45 -39.83 6.48
CA GLN A 47 -22.59 -40.70 5.32
C GLN A 47 -21.43 -40.51 4.34
N LYS A 48 -21.14 -41.54 3.55
CA LYS A 48 -20.12 -41.47 2.50
C LYS A 48 -20.74 -40.89 1.22
N LEU A 49 -20.62 -39.58 1.06
CA LEU A 49 -20.96 -38.90 -0.19
C LEU A 49 -19.76 -38.83 -1.12
N LYS A 50 -20.00 -39.07 -2.42
CA LYS A 50 -19.10 -38.65 -3.49
C LYS A 50 -19.40 -37.20 -3.85
N PHE A 51 -18.37 -36.42 -4.10
CA PHE A 51 -18.47 -35.04 -4.59
C PHE A 51 -17.82 -34.93 -5.95
N ALA A 52 -18.36 -34.06 -6.80
CA ALA A 52 -17.79 -33.70 -8.09
C ALA A 52 -17.78 -32.18 -8.23
N VAL A 53 -16.63 -31.62 -8.59
CA VAL A 53 -16.47 -30.18 -8.85
C VAL A 53 -16.41 -29.96 -10.35
N THR A 54 -17.29 -29.10 -10.85
CA THR A 54 -17.40 -28.76 -12.28
C THR A 54 -17.29 -27.25 -12.48
N TYR A 55 -16.87 -26.86 -13.67
CA TYR A 55 -16.64 -25.45 -14.02
C TYR A 55 -17.49 -25.03 -15.22
N PHE A 56 -18.20 -23.92 -15.08
CA PHE A 56 -19.05 -23.30 -16.10
C PHE A 56 -18.52 -21.93 -16.48
N SER A 57 -17.97 -21.79 -17.69
CA SER A 57 -17.34 -20.55 -18.15
C SER A 57 -18.31 -19.44 -18.55
N GLU A 58 -19.55 -19.79 -18.87
CA GLU A 58 -20.58 -18.83 -19.31
C GLU A 58 -21.28 -18.16 -18.12
N ALA A 59 -21.34 -18.86 -16.99
CA ALA A 59 -22.01 -18.43 -15.78
C ALA A 59 -21.29 -17.26 -15.11
N SER A 60 -22.06 -16.26 -14.70
CA SER A 60 -21.55 -15.06 -14.03
C SER A 60 -22.31 -14.76 -12.75
N ASP A 61 -21.57 -14.30 -11.73
CA ASP A 61 -22.14 -13.86 -10.45
C ASP A 61 -23.07 -12.64 -10.60
N PHE A 62 -23.11 -11.99 -11.76
CA PHE A 62 -24.00 -10.86 -12.04
C PHE A 62 -25.28 -11.27 -12.78
N ASP A 63 -25.39 -12.53 -13.19
CA ASP A 63 -26.58 -13.02 -13.88
C ASP A 63 -27.76 -13.11 -12.88
N PRO A 64 -28.98 -12.68 -13.28
CA PRO A 64 -30.16 -12.73 -12.41
C PRO A 64 -30.67 -14.15 -12.20
N TYR A 65 -30.53 -15.02 -13.21
CA TYR A 65 -30.90 -16.43 -13.20
C TYR A 65 -29.78 -17.26 -13.85
N PRO A 66 -29.72 -18.59 -13.58
CA PRO A 66 -28.87 -19.49 -14.36
C PRO A 66 -29.17 -19.36 -15.86
N SER A 67 -28.15 -19.47 -16.72
CA SER A 67 -28.38 -19.51 -18.17
C SER A 67 -29.09 -20.81 -18.58
N ASP A 68 -29.81 -20.82 -19.70
CA ASP A 68 -30.48 -22.03 -20.23
C ASP A 68 -29.55 -23.25 -20.30
N ASN A 69 -28.31 -23.07 -20.79
CA ASN A 69 -27.29 -24.14 -20.83
C ASN A 69 -26.93 -24.69 -19.45
N GLN A 70 -27.02 -23.84 -18.42
CA GLN A 70 -26.74 -24.20 -17.04
C GLN A 70 -27.92 -24.93 -16.41
N GLU A 71 -29.17 -24.52 -16.69
CA GLU A 71 -30.36 -25.25 -16.25
C GLU A 71 -30.42 -26.64 -16.89
N ILE A 72 -30.20 -26.73 -18.20
CA ILE A 72 -30.12 -28.01 -18.92
C ILE A 72 -29.07 -28.94 -18.27
N PHE A 73 -27.89 -28.40 -17.93
CA PHE A 73 -26.85 -29.19 -17.27
C PHE A 73 -27.24 -29.64 -15.85
N LEU A 74 -27.91 -28.79 -15.08
CA LEU A 74 -28.42 -29.13 -13.75
C LEU A 74 -29.46 -30.26 -13.84
N ASP A 75 -30.38 -30.18 -14.79
CA ASP A 75 -31.39 -31.21 -15.04
C ASP A 75 -30.74 -32.54 -15.45
N TYR A 76 -29.73 -32.50 -16.31
CA TYR A 76 -28.95 -33.69 -16.67
C TYR A 76 -28.26 -34.31 -15.46
N CYS A 77 -27.65 -33.50 -14.59
CA CYS A 77 -27.01 -33.99 -13.36
C CYS A 77 -28.03 -34.62 -12.41
N GLU A 78 -29.18 -33.96 -12.20
CA GLU A 78 -30.24 -34.48 -11.34
C GLU A 78 -30.81 -35.80 -11.87
N SER A 79 -30.98 -35.92 -13.19
CA SER A 79 -31.41 -37.17 -13.84
C SER A 79 -30.43 -38.33 -13.66
N ALA A 80 -29.16 -38.02 -13.35
CA ALA A 80 -28.08 -38.98 -13.09
C ALA A 80 -27.79 -39.14 -11.58
N ASP A 81 -28.76 -38.80 -10.70
CA ASP A 81 -28.66 -38.87 -9.23
C ASP A 81 -27.52 -38.00 -8.63
N TRP A 82 -27.12 -36.94 -9.33
CA TRP A 82 -26.23 -35.91 -8.81
C TRP A 82 -27.01 -34.68 -8.33
N GLN A 83 -26.91 -34.37 -7.04
CA GLN A 83 -27.57 -33.21 -6.43
C GLN A 83 -26.61 -32.05 -6.26
N LEU A 84 -27.05 -30.83 -6.56
CA LEU A 84 -26.25 -29.62 -6.35
C LEU A 84 -26.08 -29.33 -4.85
N ALA A 85 -24.84 -29.29 -4.36
CA ALA A 85 -24.52 -28.91 -2.99
C ALA A 85 -24.40 -27.40 -2.82
N ALA A 86 -23.63 -26.77 -3.71
CA ALA A 86 -23.36 -25.34 -3.69
C ALA A 86 -22.76 -24.87 -5.03
N SER A 87 -22.91 -23.58 -5.34
CA SER A 87 -22.33 -22.96 -6.54
C SER A 87 -21.85 -21.52 -6.27
N ASN A 88 -20.84 -21.05 -7.02
CA ASN A 88 -20.42 -19.65 -7.10
C ASN A 88 -20.28 -19.22 -8.56
N ALA A 89 -21.39 -19.25 -9.30
CA ALA A 89 -21.48 -19.06 -10.75
C ALA A 89 -20.57 -19.98 -11.56
N ALA A 90 -19.26 -19.72 -11.59
CA ALA A 90 -18.27 -20.44 -12.36
C ALA A 90 -17.91 -21.82 -11.80
N MET A 91 -17.99 -22.06 -10.49
CA MET A 91 -17.81 -23.40 -9.90
C MET A 91 -19.14 -23.95 -9.39
N GLN A 92 -19.42 -25.20 -9.71
CA GLN A 92 -20.59 -25.94 -9.22
C GLN A 92 -20.14 -27.25 -8.58
N ILE A 93 -20.61 -27.49 -7.38
CA ILE A 93 -20.24 -28.65 -6.57
C ILE A 93 -21.47 -29.54 -6.41
N PHE A 94 -21.36 -30.75 -6.92
CA PHE A 94 -22.41 -31.78 -6.85
C PHE A 94 -22.04 -32.87 -5.85
N TYR A 95 -23.04 -33.58 -5.35
CA TYR A 95 -22.85 -34.77 -4.54
C TYR A 95 -23.83 -35.89 -4.91
N THR A 96 -23.43 -37.12 -4.63
CA THR A 96 -24.28 -38.30 -4.76
C THR A 96 -23.98 -39.31 -3.64
N ALA A 97 -25.02 -40.04 -3.22
CA ALA A 97 -24.91 -41.13 -2.26
C ALA A 97 -24.60 -42.47 -2.93
N GLN A 98 -24.69 -42.55 -4.26
CA GLN A 98 -24.44 -43.78 -5.01
C GLN A 98 -22.92 -44.05 -5.09
N ALA A 99 -22.51 -45.18 -4.51
CA ALA A 99 -21.10 -45.57 -4.44
C ALA A 99 -20.48 -45.80 -5.84
N ASP A 100 -21.28 -46.22 -6.82
CA ASP A 100 -20.84 -46.54 -8.18
C ASP A 100 -21.27 -45.49 -9.22
N ALA A 101 -21.63 -44.28 -8.77
CA ALA A 101 -21.99 -43.19 -9.69
C ALA A 101 -20.85 -42.90 -10.68
N ILE A 102 -21.24 -42.76 -11.95
CA ILE A 102 -20.34 -42.37 -13.05
C ILE A 102 -19.93 -40.90 -12.82
N PRO A 103 -18.63 -40.57 -12.94
CA PRO A 103 -18.17 -39.18 -12.84
C PRO A 103 -18.88 -38.28 -13.86
N ILE A 104 -19.27 -37.08 -13.43
CA ILE A 104 -19.95 -36.09 -14.29
C ILE A 104 -19.06 -35.71 -15.49
N GLU A 105 -17.75 -35.60 -15.28
CA GLU A 105 -16.77 -35.37 -16.34
C GLU A 105 -15.83 -36.58 -16.44
N THR A 106 -15.96 -37.35 -17.51
CA THR A 106 -15.14 -38.55 -17.77
C THR A 106 -13.90 -38.27 -18.61
N ASP A 107 -13.92 -37.18 -19.38
CA ASP A 107 -12.79 -36.71 -20.19
C ASP A 107 -11.95 -35.70 -19.39
N GLU A 108 -10.78 -36.15 -18.91
CA GLU A 108 -9.84 -35.33 -18.16
C GLU A 108 -9.22 -34.18 -19.00
N ALA A 109 -9.13 -34.32 -20.33
CA ALA A 109 -8.66 -33.24 -21.20
C ALA A 109 -9.70 -32.12 -21.29
N LEU A 110 -10.96 -32.50 -21.51
CA LEU A 110 -12.07 -31.54 -21.54
C LEU A 110 -12.25 -30.83 -20.19
N LYS A 111 -12.08 -31.55 -19.08
CA LYS A 111 -12.06 -30.99 -17.72
C LYS A 111 -10.94 -29.96 -17.54
N LEU A 112 -9.71 -30.31 -17.93
CA LEU A 112 -8.56 -29.40 -17.83
C LEU A 112 -8.75 -28.14 -18.69
N ASP A 113 -9.30 -28.29 -19.89
CA ASP A 113 -9.58 -27.16 -20.79
C ASP A 113 -10.64 -26.23 -20.22
N LYS A 114 -11.71 -26.75 -19.61
CA LYS A 114 -12.71 -25.95 -18.90
C LYS A 114 -12.09 -25.16 -17.74
N ILE A 115 -11.29 -25.82 -16.90
CA ILE A 115 -10.58 -25.16 -15.79
C ILE A 115 -9.69 -24.05 -16.32
N HIS A 116 -8.90 -24.31 -17.37
CA HIS A 116 -8.02 -23.33 -17.96
C HIS A 116 -8.78 -22.13 -18.55
N HIS A 117 -9.90 -22.39 -19.22
CA HIS A 117 -10.71 -21.35 -19.81
C HIS A 117 -11.30 -20.41 -18.74
N VAL A 118 -11.83 -20.96 -17.64
CA VAL A 118 -12.35 -20.18 -16.50
C VAL A 118 -11.22 -19.40 -15.81
N MET A 119 -10.08 -20.05 -15.57
CA MET A 119 -8.92 -19.40 -14.95
C MET A 119 -8.40 -18.24 -15.80
N LYS A 120 -8.27 -18.42 -17.12
CA LYS A 120 -7.75 -17.40 -18.03
C LYS A 120 -8.66 -16.18 -18.13
N ARG A 121 -9.98 -16.39 -18.27
CA ARG A 121 -10.95 -15.30 -18.46
C ARG A 121 -11.26 -14.54 -17.17
N GLY A 122 -11.21 -15.23 -16.03
CA GLY A 122 -11.52 -14.65 -14.71
C GLY A 122 -10.28 -14.34 -13.90
N VAL A 123 -9.70 -15.37 -13.30
CA VAL A 123 -8.70 -15.23 -12.22
C VAL A 123 -7.38 -14.64 -12.74
N LEU A 124 -6.78 -15.24 -13.76
CA LEU A 124 -5.44 -14.85 -14.25
C LEU A 124 -5.43 -13.50 -14.96
N LEU A 125 -6.52 -13.13 -15.63
CA LEU A 125 -6.63 -11.81 -16.23
C LEU A 125 -6.61 -10.73 -15.14
N ASN A 126 -7.42 -10.93 -14.08
CA ASN A 126 -7.48 -9.99 -12.96
C ASN A 126 -6.16 -9.96 -12.18
N GLU A 127 -5.57 -11.12 -11.86
CA GLU A 127 -4.27 -11.22 -11.21
C GLU A 127 -3.16 -10.60 -12.05
N GLY A 128 -3.20 -10.78 -13.38
CA GLY A 128 -2.24 -10.18 -14.31
C GLY A 128 -2.34 -8.65 -14.36
N ILE A 129 -3.56 -8.10 -14.37
CA ILE A 129 -3.77 -6.65 -14.27
C ILE A 129 -3.22 -6.12 -12.94
N LEU A 130 -3.55 -6.77 -11.82
CA LEU A 130 -3.06 -6.39 -10.50
C LEU A 130 -1.53 -6.54 -10.38
N LEU A 131 -0.93 -7.53 -11.03
CA LEU A 131 0.51 -7.72 -11.08
C LEU A 131 1.20 -6.54 -11.78
N VAL A 132 0.66 -6.12 -12.94
CA VAL A 132 1.19 -4.95 -13.66
C VAL A 132 1.00 -3.68 -12.83
N LEU A 133 -0.17 -3.49 -12.21
CA LEU A 133 -0.41 -2.32 -11.36
C LEU A 133 0.53 -2.27 -10.15
N SER A 134 0.72 -3.38 -9.44
CA SER A 134 1.66 -3.45 -8.31
C SER A 134 3.10 -3.19 -8.73
N LEU A 135 3.52 -3.67 -9.91
CA LEU A 135 4.83 -3.34 -10.48
C LEU A 135 4.97 -1.85 -10.80
N LEU A 136 3.95 -1.24 -11.41
CA LEU A 136 3.94 0.19 -11.71
C LEU A 136 3.99 1.04 -10.43
N LEU A 137 3.31 0.62 -9.37
CA LEU A 137 3.38 1.26 -8.05
C LEU A 137 4.79 1.16 -7.46
N CYS A 138 5.43 -0.01 -7.51
CA CYS A 138 6.84 -0.16 -7.10
C CYS A 138 7.76 0.79 -7.86
N ILE A 139 7.64 0.84 -9.20
CA ILE A 139 8.45 1.72 -10.06
C ILE A 139 8.19 3.19 -9.70
N SER A 140 6.92 3.58 -9.51
CA SER A 140 6.54 4.93 -9.12
C SER A 140 7.14 5.33 -7.77
N ASN A 141 7.04 4.44 -6.77
CA ASN A 141 7.60 4.67 -5.44
C ASN A 141 9.13 4.81 -5.47
N VAL A 142 9.83 3.98 -6.25
CA VAL A 142 11.28 4.09 -6.44
C VAL A 142 11.64 5.39 -7.16
N ARG A 143 10.90 5.79 -8.20
CA ARG A 143 11.15 7.07 -8.90
C ARG A 143 11.02 8.26 -7.95
N GLN A 144 9.96 8.28 -7.14
CA GLN A 144 9.77 9.34 -6.14
C GLN A 144 10.95 9.45 -5.17
N MET A 145 11.60 8.33 -4.82
CA MET A 145 12.81 8.36 -3.99
C MET A 145 13.97 9.11 -4.64
N PHE A 146 14.07 9.14 -5.97
CA PHE A 146 15.12 9.89 -6.67
C PHE A 146 14.67 11.31 -7.04
N ASP A 147 13.38 11.56 -7.20
CA ASP A 147 12.84 12.90 -7.42
C ASP A 147 12.95 13.78 -6.15
N GLN A 148 12.79 13.18 -4.96
CA GLN A 148 12.84 13.86 -3.66
C GLN A 148 13.64 13.04 -2.63
N PRO A 149 14.96 12.85 -2.81
CA PRO A 149 15.75 11.90 -2.04
C PRO A 149 15.76 12.21 -0.55
N LEU A 150 15.96 13.47 -0.15
CA LEU A 150 16.03 13.83 1.26
C LEU A 150 14.77 13.42 2.01
N VAL A 151 13.59 13.77 1.48
CA VAL A 151 12.29 13.50 2.10
C VAL A 151 11.92 12.01 2.04
N ARG A 152 12.15 11.36 0.89
CA ARG A 152 11.65 10.00 0.66
C ARG A 152 12.55 8.93 1.25
N PHE A 153 13.85 9.14 1.29
CA PHE A 153 14.76 8.22 1.97
C PHE A 153 14.65 8.36 3.49
N SER A 154 14.34 9.55 4.03
CA SER A 154 14.14 9.75 5.47
C SER A 154 12.78 9.29 5.99
N ASP A 155 11.75 9.16 5.15
CA ASP A 155 10.39 8.80 5.56
C ASP A 155 10.19 7.27 5.75
N PRO A 156 9.96 6.78 6.99
CA PRO A 156 9.69 5.36 7.25
C PRO A 156 8.42 4.84 6.59
N SER A 157 7.42 5.71 6.39
CA SER A 157 6.14 5.36 5.80
C SER A 157 6.30 5.03 4.32
N HIS A 158 7.16 5.77 3.62
CA HIS A 158 7.50 5.53 2.22
C HIS A 158 8.18 4.16 2.03
N TRP A 159 9.11 3.80 2.92
CA TRP A 159 9.74 2.48 2.93
C TRP A 159 8.76 1.34 3.19
N LEU A 160 7.84 1.53 4.13
CA LEU A 160 6.79 0.55 4.39
C LEU A 160 5.90 0.34 3.17
N LEU A 161 5.46 1.43 2.52
CA LEU A 161 4.63 1.36 1.33
C LEU A 161 5.32 0.61 0.20
N LEU A 162 6.58 0.95 -0.09
CA LEU A 162 7.40 0.25 -1.08
C LEU A 162 7.53 -1.25 -0.75
N GLY A 163 7.74 -1.59 0.51
CA GLY A 163 7.82 -2.97 0.98
C GLY A 163 6.52 -3.75 0.77
N VAL A 164 5.37 -3.14 1.09
CA VAL A 164 4.05 -3.73 0.88
C VAL A 164 3.76 -3.94 -0.60
N ASP A 165 4.05 -2.96 -1.45
CA ASP A 165 3.87 -3.05 -2.90
C ASP A 165 4.72 -4.18 -3.50
N LEU A 166 5.98 -4.29 -3.06
CA LEU A 166 6.89 -5.35 -3.49
C LEU A 166 6.39 -6.73 -3.05
N LEU A 167 5.93 -6.86 -1.81
CA LEU A 167 5.35 -8.12 -1.31
C LEU A 167 4.08 -8.49 -2.10
N ALA A 168 3.23 -7.52 -2.43
CA ALA A 168 2.01 -7.75 -3.21
C ALA A 168 2.35 -8.20 -4.64
N PHE A 169 3.33 -7.57 -5.28
CA PHE A 169 3.86 -8.00 -6.58
C PHE A 169 4.38 -9.45 -6.53
N LEU A 170 5.22 -9.78 -5.54
CA LEU A 170 5.75 -11.13 -5.37
C LEU A 170 4.66 -12.15 -5.07
N TYR A 171 3.65 -11.79 -4.28
CA TYR A 171 2.50 -12.64 -3.98
C TYR A 171 1.78 -13.04 -5.27
N LEU A 172 1.41 -12.06 -6.10
CA LEU A 172 0.71 -12.29 -7.36
C LEU A 172 1.58 -13.07 -8.36
N LEU A 173 2.87 -12.75 -8.44
CA LEU A 173 3.82 -13.44 -9.31
C LEU A 173 3.93 -14.93 -8.94
N ILE A 174 4.03 -15.23 -7.64
CA ILE A 174 4.10 -16.60 -7.14
C ILE A 174 2.80 -17.35 -7.46
N ASP A 175 1.63 -16.74 -7.27
CA ASP A 175 0.35 -17.39 -7.57
C ASP A 175 0.21 -17.73 -9.07
N ILE A 176 0.60 -16.82 -9.96
CA ILE A 176 0.63 -17.07 -11.41
C ILE A 176 1.62 -18.19 -11.78
N ILE A 177 2.84 -18.17 -11.24
CA ILE A 177 3.85 -19.20 -11.50
C ILE A 177 3.38 -20.58 -11.00
N ARG A 178 2.74 -20.63 -9.84
CA ARG A 178 2.20 -21.86 -9.27
C ARG A 178 1.12 -22.44 -10.18
N TYR A 179 0.19 -21.61 -10.64
CA TYR A 179 -0.83 -22.04 -11.57
C TYR A 179 -0.22 -22.54 -12.89
N ASP A 180 0.70 -21.80 -13.50
CA ASP A 180 1.35 -22.18 -14.75
C ASP A 180 2.11 -23.52 -14.62
N THR A 181 2.81 -23.71 -13.50
CA THR A 181 3.52 -24.96 -13.19
C THR A 181 2.54 -26.13 -13.07
N TRP A 182 1.44 -25.94 -12.34
CA TRP A 182 0.38 -26.94 -12.21
C TRP A 182 -0.26 -27.26 -13.57
N TYR A 183 -0.62 -26.25 -14.36
CA TYR A 183 -1.25 -26.42 -15.66
C TYR A 183 -0.34 -27.20 -16.63
N LYS A 184 0.94 -26.83 -16.73
CA LYS A 184 1.93 -27.54 -17.54
C LYS A 184 2.13 -28.99 -17.09
N CYS A 185 2.09 -29.26 -15.78
CA CYS A 185 2.11 -30.63 -15.25
C CYS A 185 0.87 -31.41 -15.70
N SER A 186 -0.32 -30.85 -15.49
CA SER A 186 -1.60 -31.49 -15.82
C SER A 186 -1.72 -31.79 -17.31
N VAL A 187 -1.32 -30.86 -18.19
CA VAL A 187 -1.31 -31.10 -19.65
C VAL A 187 -0.44 -32.31 -20.02
N LYS A 188 0.75 -32.45 -19.38
CA LYS A 188 1.64 -33.60 -19.64
C LYS A 188 1.07 -34.91 -19.12
N ALA A 189 0.39 -34.89 -17.97
CA ALA A 189 -0.22 -36.08 -17.37
C ALA A 189 -1.42 -36.56 -18.20
N VAL A 190 -2.30 -35.64 -18.58
CA VAL A 190 -3.49 -35.92 -19.41
C VAL A 190 -3.10 -36.46 -20.78
N LYS A 191 -2.07 -35.89 -21.44
CA LYS A 191 -1.55 -36.42 -22.71
C LYS A 191 -1.04 -37.87 -22.64
N LYS A 192 -0.67 -38.35 -21.44
CA LYS A 192 -0.25 -39.74 -21.20
C LYS A 192 -1.41 -40.64 -20.79
N GLY A 193 -2.65 -40.15 -20.81
CA GLY A 193 -3.83 -40.87 -20.35
C GLY A 193 -4.02 -40.86 -18.82
N GLY A 194 -3.29 -40.01 -18.09
CA GLY A 194 -3.46 -39.81 -16.65
C GLY A 194 -4.48 -38.70 -16.33
N SER A 195 -4.74 -38.49 -15.04
CA SER A 195 -5.58 -37.38 -14.55
C SER A 195 -4.77 -36.08 -14.37
N CYS A 196 -5.48 -34.99 -14.08
CA CYS A 196 -4.84 -33.73 -13.67
C CYS A 196 -3.87 -33.92 -12.49
N CYS A 197 -2.76 -33.18 -12.47
CA CYS A 197 -1.79 -33.23 -11.37
C CYS A 197 -2.41 -32.69 -10.06
N GLU A 198 -1.99 -33.22 -8.91
CA GLU A 198 -2.43 -32.69 -7.62
C GLU A 198 -1.89 -31.28 -7.38
N VAL A 199 -2.71 -30.42 -6.76
CA VAL A 199 -2.30 -29.08 -6.36
C VAL A 199 -1.46 -29.15 -5.09
N ARG A 200 -0.24 -28.62 -5.14
CA ARG A 200 0.66 -28.58 -3.98
C ARG A 200 0.29 -27.41 -3.08
N HIS A 201 -0.07 -27.74 -1.82
CA HIS A 201 -0.27 -26.73 -0.78
C HIS A 201 1.00 -25.89 -0.57
N SER A 202 0.83 -24.57 -0.50
CA SER A 202 1.91 -23.62 -0.27
C SER A 202 1.60 -22.70 0.91
N LYS A 203 2.63 -22.36 1.69
CA LYS A 203 2.54 -21.43 2.82
C LYS A 203 2.73 -19.96 2.43
N HIS A 204 2.90 -19.64 1.13
CA HIS A 204 3.17 -18.28 0.65
C HIS A 204 2.13 -17.23 1.12
N ARG A 205 0.83 -17.57 1.20
CA ARG A 205 -0.20 -16.68 1.80
C ARG A 205 0.13 -16.30 3.25
N ALA A 206 0.53 -17.29 4.06
CA ALA A 206 0.90 -17.05 5.46
C ALA A 206 2.22 -16.27 5.57
N LEU A 207 3.18 -16.56 4.68
CA LEU A 207 4.45 -15.82 4.61
C LEU A 207 4.26 -14.36 4.18
N PHE A 208 3.34 -14.10 3.24
CA PHE A 208 2.97 -12.75 2.82
C PHE A 208 2.37 -11.95 3.99
N LEU A 209 1.38 -12.53 4.70
CA LEU A 209 0.79 -11.90 5.87
C LEU A 209 1.82 -11.66 6.99
N LEU A 210 2.72 -12.62 7.22
CA LEU A 210 3.83 -12.46 8.16
C LEU A 210 4.80 -11.36 7.72
N GLY A 211 5.12 -11.27 6.43
CA GLY A 211 5.96 -10.23 5.86
C GLY A 211 5.37 -8.83 6.07
N CYS A 212 4.09 -8.64 5.76
CA CYS A 212 3.40 -7.38 6.01
C CYS A 212 3.41 -7.00 7.49
N LEU A 213 3.16 -7.97 8.39
CA LEU A 213 3.21 -7.73 9.83
C LEU A 213 4.61 -7.30 10.30
N LEU A 214 5.67 -7.98 9.84
CA LEU A 214 7.05 -7.67 10.22
C LEU A 214 7.48 -6.30 9.69
N LEU A 215 7.12 -5.95 8.46
CA LEU A 215 7.40 -4.61 7.90
C LEU A 215 6.71 -3.51 8.70
N ALA A 216 5.46 -3.74 9.11
CA ALA A 216 4.70 -2.78 9.89
C ALA A 216 5.24 -2.58 11.31
N LEU A 217 5.78 -3.64 11.92
CA LEU A 217 6.44 -3.56 13.22
C LEU A 217 7.81 -2.87 13.12
N PHE A 218 8.54 -3.09 12.03
CA PHE A 218 9.90 -2.55 11.85
C PHE A 218 9.91 -1.05 11.56
N SER A 219 8.90 -0.51 10.86
CA SER A 219 8.87 0.90 10.48
C SER A 219 8.51 1.86 11.62
N GLN A 220 8.18 1.37 12.82
CA GLN A 220 7.60 2.15 13.93
C GLN A 220 6.43 3.07 13.52
N ALA A 221 5.85 2.82 12.35
CA ALA A 221 4.84 3.67 11.74
C ALA A 221 3.45 3.22 12.20
N TRP A 222 3.15 3.44 13.48
CA TRP A 222 1.83 3.19 14.04
C TRP A 222 0.72 3.95 13.27
N LEU A 223 1.06 5.13 12.73
CA LEU A 223 0.20 5.86 11.79
C LEU A 223 -0.02 5.09 10.48
N ALA A 224 1.02 4.45 9.92
CA ALA A 224 0.87 3.62 8.73
C ALA A 224 0.02 2.36 8.99
N LEU A 225 0.08 1.79 10.21
CA LEU A 225 -0.83 0.73 10.65
C LEU A 225 -2.29 1.20 10.70
N LEU A 226 -2.55 2.41 11.20
CA LEU A 226 -3.87 3.02 11.17
C LEU A 226 -4.35 3.28 9.74
N MET A 227 -3.46 3.73 8.85
CA MET A 227 -3.80 3.90 7.43
C MET A 227 -4.11 2.57 6.74
N MET A 228 -3.33 1.51 6.99
CA MET A 228 -3.63 0.18 6.48
C MET A 228 -4.97 -0.34 7.00
N LEU A 229 -5.24 -0.17 8.30
CA LEU A 229 -6.52 -0.55 8.89
C LEU A 229 -7.67 0.23 8.23
N ALA A 230 -7.50 1.53 8.00
CA ALA A 230 -8.49 2.36 7.34
C ALA A 230 -8.76 1.89 5.90
N VAL A 231 -7.72 1.60 5.12
CA VAL A 231 -7.86 1.03 3.77
C VAL A 231 -8.62 -0.30 3.81
N ILE A 232 -8.30 -1.18 4.76
CA ILE A 232 -8.99 -2.48 4.92
C ILE A 232 -10.47 -2.26 5.26
N VAL A 233 -10.77 -1.35 6.20
CA VAL A 233 -12.15 -1.03 6.60
C VAL A 233 -12.92 -0.40 5.43
N SER A 234 -12.28 0.49 4.66
CA SER A 234 -12.82 1.09 3.44
C SER A 234 -13.13 0.04 2.38
N LEU A 235 -12.21 -0.90 2.12
CA LEU A 235 -12.43 -2.01 1.21
C LEU A 235 -13.58 -2.91 1.69
N LEU A 236 -13.64 -3.22 2.99
CA LEU A 236 -14.70 -4.04 3.56
C LEU A 236 -16.07 -3.35 3.44
N ALA A 237 -16.17 -2.07 3.79
CA ALA A 237 -17.39 -1.28 3.66
C ALA A 237 -17.86 -1.22 2.20
N SER A 238 -16.93 -0.96 1.28
CA SER A 238 -17.20 -0.91 -0.16
C SER A 238 -17.68 -2.26 -0.70
N TYR A 239 -17.05 -3.35 -0.27
CA TYR A 239 -17.44 -4.72 -0.64
C TYR A 239 -18.84 -5.09 -0.10
N LEU A 240 -19.13 -4.76 1.15
CA LEU A 240 -20.44 -5.03 1.76
C LEU A 240 -21.54 -4.21 1.06
N PHE A 241 -21.28 -2.94 0.76
CA PHE A 241 -22.21 -2.09 0.03
C PHE A 241 -22.42 -2.58 -1.41
N SER A 242 -21.37 -2.97 -2.12
CA SER A 242 -21.48 -3.52 -3.47
C SER A 242 -22.28 -4.82 -3.48
N ARG A 243 -22.14 -5.68 -2.46
CA ARG A 243 -22.98 -6.88 -2.29
C ARG A 243 -24.45 -6.54 -2.05
N PHE A 244 -24.73 -5.50 -1.27
CA PHE A 244 -26.10 -5.00 -1.06
C PHE A 244 -26.73 -4.52 -2.38
N VAL A 245 -25.99 -3.73 -3.17
CA VAL A 245 -26.43 -3.26 -4.50
C VAL A 245 -26.68 -4.44 -5.44
N GLN A 246 -25.72 -5.37 -5.54
CA GLN A 246 -25.83 -6.55 -6.37
C GLN A 246 -27.07 -7.39 -6.02
N TYR A 247 -27.33 -7.60 -4.72
CA TYR A 247 -28.50 -8.34 -4.24
C TYR A 247 -29.81 -7.69 -4.67
N HIS A 248 -29.92 -6.36 -4.53
CA HIS A 248 -31.12 -5.64 -4.95
C HIS A 248 -31.31 -5.68 -6.47
N LEU A 249 -30.26 -5.47 -7.26
CA LEU A 249 -30.34 -5.51 -8.72
C LEU A 249 -30.74 -6.89 -9.23
N LYS A 250 -30.23 -7.97 -8.62
CA LYS A 250 -30.68 -9.34 -8.92
C LYS A 250 -32.14 -9.56 -8.58
N LYS A 251 -32.60 -9.07 -7.42
CA LYS A 251 -34.01 -9.19 -7.01
C LYS A 251 -34.97 -8.51 -7.98
N HIS A 252 -34.50 -7.47 -8.67
CA HIS A 252 -35.25 -6.75 -9.71
C HIS A 252 -34.95 -7.24 -11.14
N SER A 253 -34.27 -8.38 -11.29
CA SER A 253 -33.95 -9.00 -12.57
C SER A 253 -33.21 -8.07 -13.55
N ALA A 254 -32.37 -7.18 -13.02
CA ALA A 254 -31.56 -6.28 -13.83
C ALA A 254 -30.64 -7.05 -14.79
N ALA A 255 -30.39 -6.47 -15.97
CA ALA A 255 -29.53 -7.10 -16.96
C ALA A 255 -28.09 -7.22 -16.43
N ARG A 256 -27.35 -8.25 -16.90
CA ARG A 256 -25.98 -8.55 -16.45
C ARG A 256 -25.06 -7.33 -16.47
N LEU A 257 -25.06 -6.57 -17.58
CA LEU A 257 -24.20 -5.40 -17.76
C LEU A 257 -24.59 -4.25 -16.82
N GLU A 258 -25.88 -4.05 -16.58
CA GLU A 258 -26.38 -3.04 -15.65
C GLU A 258 -25.99 -3.40 -14.21
N ASN A 259 -26.20 -4.65 -13.81
CA ASN A 259 -25.82 -5.15 -12.49
C ASN A 259 -24.32 -5.01 -12.24
N LEU A 260 -23.51 -5.44 -13.21
CA LEU A 260 -22.05 -5.30 -13.16
C LEU A 260 -21.64 -3.84 -13.00
N SER A 261 -22.13 -2.96 -13.88
CA SER A 261 -21.73 -1.55 -13.92
C SER A 261 -22.12 -0.82 -12.64
N CYS A 262 -23.36 -0.98 -12.17
CA CYS A 262 -23.83 -0.35 -10.95
C CYS A 262 -23.10 -0.86 -9.71
N THR A 263 -22.81 -2.17 -9.64
CA THR A 263 -22.07 -2.76 -8.51
C THR A 263 -20.63 -2.25 -8.46
N VAL A 264 -19.95 -2.16 -9.61
CA VAL A 264 -18.58 -1.65 -9.70
C VAL A 264 -18.53 -0.16 -9.37
N LEU A 265 -19.45 0.65 -9.91
CA LEU A 265 -19.53 2.09 -9.61
C LEU A 265 -19.82 2.33 -8.13
N ALA A 266 -20.73 1.56 -7.53
CA ALA A 266 -21.03 1.63 -6.10
C ALA A 266 -19.79 1.32 -5.24
N PHE A 267 -19.02 0.28 -5.61
CA PHE A 267 -17.78 -0.05 -4.93
C PHE A 267 -16.78 1.11 -5.01
N ILE A 268 -16.53 1.66 -6.20
CA ILE A 268 -15.57 2.75 -6.42
C ILE A 268 -16.01 4.01 -5.66
N ALA A 269 -17.29 4.39 -5.75
CA ALA A 269 -17.80 5.59 -5.10
C ALA A 269 -17.67 5.53 -3.57
N VAL A 270 -18.05 4.40 -2.95
CA VAL A 270 -17.92 4.22 -1.49
C VAL A 270 -16.45 4.15 -1.09
N PHE A 271 -15.60 3.51 -1.88
CA PHE A 271 -14.18 3.44 -1.59
C PHE A 271 -13.56 4.83 -1.58
N ILE A 272 -13.76 5.62 -2.63
CA ILE A 272 -13.29 7.01 -2.75
C ILE A 272 -13.83 7.86 -1.59
N ALA A 273 -15.14 7.82 -1.32
CA ALA A 273 -15.74 8.59 -0.24
C ALA A 273 -15.17 8.22 1.14
N SER A 274 -14.95 6.93 1.41
CA SER A 274 -14.40 6.47 2.68
C SER A 274 -12.93 6.86 2.87
N ILE A 275 -12.11 6.82 1.81
CA ILE A 275 -10.72 7.26 1.85
C ILE A 275 -10.65 8.78 2.08
N HIS A 276 -11.46 9.58 1.39
CA HIS A 276 -11.53 11.02 1.62
C HIS A 276 -12.00 11.37 3.03
N LEU A 277 -13.01 10.66 3.55
CA LEU A 277 -13.47 10.87 4.91
C LEU A 277 -12.36 10.57 5.92
N PHE A 278 -11.64 9.46 5.73
CA PHE A 278 -10.53 9.10 6.60
C PHE A 278 -9.37 10.10 6.50
N SER A 279 -8.95 10.50 5.30
CA SER A 279 -7.88 11.49 5.15
C SER A 279 -8.25 12.82 5.79
N SER A 280 -9.49 13.29 5.57
CA SER A 280 -9.96 14.55 6.17
C SER A 280 -10.01 14.49 7.70
N ALA A 281 -10.32 13.33 8.29
CA ALA A 281 -10.28 13.12 9.73
C ALA A 281 -8.84 13.14 10.27
N VAL A 282 -7.87 12.56 9.55
CA VAL A 282 -6.45 12.62 9.92
C VAL A 282 -5.94 14.05 9.83
N ASP A 283 -6.25 14.77 8.76
CA ASP A 283 -5.85 16.17 8.58
C ASP A 283 -6.40 17.05 9.71
N GLN A 284 -7.69 16.89 10.06
CA GLN A 284 -8.30 17.61 11.17
C GLN A 284 -7.67 17.27 12.52
N TYR A 285 -7.36 15.99 12.76
CA TYR A 285 -6.69 15.56 13.99
C TYR A 285 -5.28 16.15 14.11
N GLN A 286 -4.51 16.15 13.01
CA GLN A 286 -3.19 16.77 12.97
C GLN A 286 -3.25 18.28 13.20
N LEU A 287 -4.22 18.96 12.59
CA LEU A 287 -4.46 20.39 12.82
C LEU A 287 -4.80 20.67 14.29
N ALA A 288 -5.63 19.83 14.92
CA ALA A 288 -6.00 20.00 16.32
C ALA A 288 -4.80 19.82 17.27
N ILE A 289 -3.94 18.82 17.03
CA ILE A 289 -2.70 18.63 17.80
C ILE A 289 -1.77 19.83 17.62
N LYS A 290 -1.57 20.29 16.38
CA LYS A 290 -0.69 21.43 16.12
C LYS A 290 -1.20 22.70 16.80
N ALA A 291 -2.51 22.94 16.78
CA ALA A 291 -3.12 24.08 17.46
C ALA A 291 -2.93 24.05 18.99
N ASP A 292 -2.92 22.87 19.62
CA ASP A 292 -2.71 22.75 21.07
C ASP A 292 -1.26 23.04 21.49
N ASN A 293 -0.30 22.82 20.58
CA ASN A 293 1.13 23.08 20.78
C ASN A 293 1.59 24.46 20.29
N GLN A 294 0.66 25.33 19.87
CA GLN A 294 0.96 26.64 19.28
C GLN A 294 0.43 27.77 20.14
N GLU A 295 1.29 28.75 20.42
CA GLU A 295 0.84 30.01 21.00
C GLU A 295 0.43 30.97 19.88
N VAL A 296 -0.77 31.54 19.99
CA VAL A 296 -1.27 32.53 19.03
C VAL A 296 -0.97 33.93 19.57
N ARG A 297 -0.22 34.72 18.79
CA ARG A 297 0.07 36.12 19.11
C ARG A 297 -0.51 37.05 18.04
N GLU A 298 -1.16 38.11 18.49
CA GLU A 298 -1.62 39.16 17.58
C GLU A 298 -0.48 40.13 17.31
N VAL A 299 -0.20 40.38 16.02
CA VAL A 299 0.85 41.31 15.58
C VAL A 299 0.25 42.31 14.60
N PHE A 300 0.67 43.56 14.66
CA PHE A 300 0.13 44.64 13.85
C PHE A 300 1.17 45.11 12.84
N ASP A 301 0.76 45.25 11.57
CA ASP A 301 1.63 45.85 10.56
C ASP A 301 1.70 47.39 10.72
N ALA A 302 2.59 48.04 9.97
CA ALA A 302 2.75 49.49 9.99
C ALA A 302 1.48 50.28 9.58
N ALA A 303 0.52 49.62 8.91
CA ALA A 303 -0.78 50.19 8.55
C ALA A 303 -1.87 49.92 9.61
N GLY A 304 -1.53 49.23 10.71
CA GLY A 304 -2.43 48.89 11.80
C GLY A 304 -3.33 47.68 11.51
N ASN A 305 -3.09 46.90 10.44
CA ASN A 305 -3.84 45.68 10.21
C ASN A 305 -3.36 44.58 11.16
N ARG A 306 -4.32 43.85 11.71
CA ARG A 306 -4.08 42.73 12.62
C ARG A 306 -3.72 41.48 11.83
N HIS A 307 -2.63 40.82 12.23
CA HIS A 307 -2.19 39.52 11.74
C HIS A 307 -2.06 38.57 12.93
N GLU A 308 -2.45 37.31 12.76
CA GLU A 308 -2.25 36.26 13.76
C GLU A 308 -0.95 35.52 13.42
N TRP A 309 -0.06 35.42 14.40
CA TRP A 309 1.21 34.70 14.30
C TRP A 309 1.21 33.49 15.23
N LEU A 310 1.67 32.35 14.70
CA LEU A 310 1.72 31.08 15.42
C LEU A 310 3.16 30.83 15.86
N ILE A 311 3.35 30.78 17.18
CA ILE A 311 4.65 30.55 17.81
C ILE A 311 4.73 29.08 18.21
N THR A 312 5.71 28.37 17.66
CA THR A 312 6.13 27.02 18.08
C THR A 312 7.47 27.09 18.79
N HIS A 313 7.71 26.18 19.72
CA HIS A 313 8.93 26.13 20.55
C HIS A 313 9.64 24.79 20.40
N ASP A 314 9.92 24.37 19.15
CA ASP A 314 10.68 23.15 18.90
C ASP A 314 12.14 23.31 19.33
N ILE A 315 12.77 22.20 19.75
CA ILE A 315 14.19 22.20 20.12
C ILE A 315 15.03 22.24 18.84
N LEU A 316 15.86 23.27 18.71
CA LEU A 316 16.77 23.48 17.58
C LEU A 316 18.24 23.22 18.00
N PRO A 317 19.07 22.59 17.14
CA PRO A 317 20.51 22.45 17.37
C PRO A 317 21.29 23.77 17.45
N LEU A 318 20.84 24.78 16.72
CA LEU A 318 21.42 26.12 16.66
C LEU A 318 20.31 27.17 16.63
N THR A 319 20.44 28.23 17.42
CA THR A 319 19.51 29.36 17.43
C THR A 319 20.18 30.70 17.12
N VAL A 320 19.38 31.70 16.76
CA VAL A 320 19.82 33.09 16.53
C VAL A 320 20.37 33.70 17.81
N GLU A 321 19.80 33.39 18.98
CA GLU A 321 20.25 33.88 20.29
C GLU A 321 21.65 33.39 20.68
N GLU A 322 22.07 32.23 20.16
CA GLU A 322 23.43 31.70 20.35
C GLU A 322 24.46 32.41 19.45
N LEU A 323 24.01 32.93 18.30
CA LEU A 323 24.85 33.64 17.34
C LEU A 323 24.92 35.14 17.60
N LEU A 324 23.81 35.73 18.06
CA LEU A 324 23.64 37.17 18.23
C LEU A 324 23.07 37.46 19.62
N PRO A 325 23.49 38.55 20.30
CA PRO A 325 22.97 38.93 21.61
C PRO A 325 21.59 39.59 21.50
N ILE A 326 20.63 38.90 20.89
CA ILE A 326 19.24 39.33 20.67
C ILE A 326 18.35 38.52 21.62
N GLN A 327 17.37 39.18 22.22
CA GLN A 327 16.29 38.52 22.94
C GLN A 327 14.97 38.96 22.31
N ASN A 328 14.28 38.02 21.69
CA ASN A 328 12.96 38.26 21.10
C ASN A 328 12.05 37.04 21.35
N ASP A 329 11.00 37.26 22.13
CA ASP A 329 10.06 36.21 22.51
C ASP A 329 9.05 35.88 21.40
N ASP A 330 9.11 36.55 20.24
CA ASP A 330 8.20 36.35 19.11
C ASP A 330 8.73 35.34 18.07
N TYR A 331 9.95 34.79 18.26
CA TYR A 331 10.51 33.78 17.36
C TYR A 331 9.68 32.49 17.39
N THR A 332 9.40 31.96 16.20
CA THR A 332 8.89 30.61 16.03
C THR A 332 10.03 29.67 15.70
N TYR A 333 10.10 28.54 16.40
CA TYR A 333 11.11 27.50 16.28
C TYR A 333 10.45 26.27 15.68
N ILE A 334 10.93 25.84 14.52
CA ILE A 334 10.36 24.73 13.75
C ILE A 334 11.44 23.69 13.52
N ASN A 335 11.19 22.44 13.91
CA ASN A 335 12.06 21.30 13.64
C ASN A 335 11.27 20.15 13.01
N ASP A 336 11.20 20.15 11.68
CA ASP A 336 10.61 19.05 10.92
C ASP A 336 11.64 17.92 10.75
N HIS A 337 11.67 16.99 11.70
CA HIS A 337 12.57 15.84 11.70
C HIS A 337 11.91 14.55 11.18
N GLN A 338 12.61 13.84 10.30
CA GLN A 338 12.25 12.51 9.83
C GLN A 338 13.47 11.61 9.78
N GLU A 339 13.30 10.34 10.12
CA GLU A 339 14.40 9.40 10.23
C GLU A 339 13.98 7.99 9.81
N SER A 340 14.75 7.40 8.89
CA SER A 340 14.66 6.00 8.51
C SER A 340 15.93 5.25 8.87
N PHE A 341 16.01 3.97 8.49
CA PHE A 341 17.21 3.17 8.67
C PHE A 341 18.38 3.57 7.76
N VAL A 342 18.15 4.39 6.71
CA VAL A 342 19.22 4.82 5.78
C VAL A 342 19.58 6.31 5.86
N LEU A 343 18.66 7.16 6.32
CA LEU A 343 18.82 8.61 6.28
C LEU A 343 18.01 9.25 7.42
N ALA A 344 18.59 10.25 8.09
CA ALA A 344 17.83 11.21 8.90
C ALA A 344 17.90 12.58 8.22
N TYR A 345 16.77 13.29 8.24
CA TYR A 345 16.62 14.58 7.60
C TYR A 345 15.82 15.51 8.51
N SER A 346 16.41 16.64 8.86
CA SER A 346 15.78 17.69 9.66
C SER A 346 15.73 18.98 8.86
N ARG A 347 14.59 19.66 8.87
CA ARG A 347 14.49 21.06 8.45
C ARG A 347 14.21 21.91 9.67
N CYS A 348 15.16 22.79 9.97
CA CYS A 348 15.13 23.67 11.12
C CYS A 348 14.95 25.10 10.64
N ALA A 349 14.04 25.83 11.29
CA ALA A 349 13.84 27.24 11.01
C ALA A 349 13.54 28.00 12.30
N GLN A 350 14.20 29.15 12.44
CA GLN A 350 13.89 30.16 13.43
C GLN A 350 13.48 31.44 12.70
N GLN A 351 12.20 31.76 12.79
CA GLN A 351 11.57 32.76 11.95
C GLN A 351 10.72 33.74 12.75
N LEU A 352 10.55 34.93 12.19
CA LEU A 352 9.64 35.94 12.68
C LEU A 352 8.51 36.17 11.68
N PRO A 353 7.40 36.82 12.10
CA PRO A 353 6.37 37.28 11.18
C PRO A 353 6.98 38.02 9.98
N LYS A 354 6.39 37.89 8.78
CA LYS A 354 6.91 38.51 7.55
C LYS A 354 7.14 40.03 7.65
N ILE A 355 6.39 40.71 8.51
CA ILE A 355 6.58 42.15 8.84
C ILE A 355 7.96 42.45 9.44
N TYR A 356 8.60 41.48 10.08
CA TYR A 356 9.95 41.54 10.64
C TYR A 356 10.96 40.77 9.76
N SER A 357 10.72 40.68 8.45
CA SER A 357 11.61 39.96 7.52
C SER A 357 13.06 40.47 7.47
N HIS A 358 13.30 41.69 7.96
CA HIS A 358 14.60 42.33 8.07
C HIS A 358 15.36 41.97 9.36
N GLU A 359 14.67 41.43 10.36
CA GLU A 359 15.29 40.92 11.58
C GLU A 359 16.01 39.59 11.28
N PRO A 360 17.06 39.24 12.05
CA PRO A 360 17.80 38.00 11.86
C PRO A 360 16.91 36.76 11.88
N GLN A 361 17.02 35.91 10.87
CA GLN A 361 16.30 34.66 10.72
C GLN A 361 17.24 33.60 10.19
N LEU A 362 17.10 32.39 10.73
CA LEU A 362 18.01 31.29 10.50
C LEU A 362 17.23 30.10 9.97
N THR A 363 17.65 29.57 8.83
CA THR A 363 17.08 28.33 8.27
C THR A 363 18.22 27.39 7.91
N TYR A 364 18.07 26.12 8.29
CA TYR A 364 19.05 25.10 7.94
C TYR A 364 18.44 23.72 7.83
N GLU A 365 19.09 22.89 7.03
CA GLU A 365 18.76 21.50 6.79
C GLU A 365 19.93 20.63 7.25
N ILE A 366 19.63 19.58 8.02
CA ILE A 366 20.62 18.60 8.48
C ILE A 366 20.28 17.26 7.85
N VAL A 367 21.24 16.66 7.15
CA VAL A 367 21.12 15.37 6.50
C VAL A 367 22.15 14.42 7.11
N ASP A 368 21.69 13.49 7.96
CA ASP A 368 22.51 12.42 8.55
C ASP A 368 22.44 11.16 7.70
N ILE A 369 23.57 10.76 7.13
CA ILE A 369 23.67 9.70 6.14
C ILE A 369 24.14 8.41 6.83
N LYS A 370 23.24 7.42 6.90
CA LYS A 370 23.53 6.11 7.51
C LYS A 370 23.98 5.07 6.47
N ALA A 371 23.86 5.40 5.19
CA ALA A 371 24.20 4.55 4.07
C ALA A 371 25.02 5.32 3.04
N ASP A 372 26.31 5.02 2.95
CA ASP A 372 27.31 5.78 2.16
C ASP A 372 26.92 6.03 0.69
N TRP A 373 26.20 5.09 0.06
CA TRP A 373 25.77 5.21 -1.33
C TRP A 373 24.74 6.35 -1.57
N LEU A 374 24.15 6.91 -0.51
CA LEU A 374 23.25 8.05 -0.59
C LEU A 374 23.98 9.40 -0.60
N TYR A 375 25.26 9.46 -0.24
CA TYR A 375 25.97 10.72 -0.01
C TYR A 375 25.91 11.66 -1.20
N GLU A 376 26.36 11.17 -2.36
CA GLU A 376 26.34 11.93 -3.61
C GLU A 376 24.91 12.30 -4.06
N THR A 377 23.94 11.43 -3.81
CA THR A 377 22.54 11.70 -4.18
C THR A 377 21.98 12.84 -3.32
N CYS A 378 22.27 12.85 -2.03
CA CYS A 378 21.85 13.91 -1.09
C CYS A 378 22.55 15.23 -1.41
N LEU A 379 23.88 15.20 -1.61
CA LEU A 379 24.66 16.38 -1.95
C LEU A 379 24.19 17.02 -3.25
N ASN A 380 23.97 16.22 -4.31
CA ASN A 380 23.48 16.73 -5.59
C ASN A 380 22.08 17.32 -5.47
N ASN A 381 21.22 16.77 -4.61
CA ASN A 381 19.90 17.34 -4.35
C ASN A 381 19.97 18.69 -3.64
N LEU A 382 20.81 18.82 -2.61
CA LEU A 382 21.03 20.09 -1.89
C LEU A 382 21.66 21.17 -2.80
N ARG A 383 22.52 20.74 -3.73
CA ARG A 383 23.13 21.62 -4.74
C ARG A 383 22.17 22.05 -5.84
N HIS A 384 20.97 21.48 -5.93
CA HIS A 384 20.04 21.83 -7.00
C HIS A 384 19.54 23.28 -6.87
N ILE A 385 19.96 24.14 -7.79
CA ILE A 385 19.63 25.56 -7.80
C ILE A 385 18.31 25.77 -8.56
N HIS A 386 17.34 26.43 -7.93
CA HIS A 386 16.03 26.77 -8.53
C HIS A 386 16.00 28.16 -9.19
N LEU A 387 17.11 28.91 -9.13
CA LEU A 387 17.28 30.25 -9.68
C LEU A 387 17.80 30.20 -11.14
N ASN A 388 17.44 31.20 -11.97
CA ASN A 388 17.86 31.32 -13.38
C ASN A 388 19.39 31.40 -13.57
N ASN A 389 19.83 31.22 -14.83
CA ASN A 389 21.22 31.21 -15.31
C ASN A 389 22.09 32.33 -14.70
N ASN A 390 22.95 31.96 -13.73
CA ASN A 390 24.15 32.63 -13.20
C ASN A 390 24.40 32.33 -11.71
N ALA A 391 23.51 31.58 -11.05
CA ALA A 391 23.78 31.05 -9.71
C ALA A 391 24.64 29.78 -9.79
N TYR A 392 25.67 29.68 -8.96
CA TYR A 392 26.55 28.52 -8.88
C TYR A 392 27.13 28.33 -7.46
N TRP A 393 27.46 27.09 -7.12
CA TRP A 393 28.14 26.74 -5.88
C TRP A 393 29.66 26.82 -6.09
N GLN A 394 30.34 27.57 -5.23
CA GLN A 394 31.80 27.69 -5.23
C GLN A 394 32.38 27.14 -3.92
N GLU A 395 33.49 26.41 -3.98
CA GLU A 395 34.19 25.97 -2.78
C GLU A 395 34.70 27.16 -1.96
N ALA A 396 34.47 27.11 -0.65
CA ALA A 396 34.89 28.09 0.34
C ALA A 396 35.85 27.46 1.35
N ASP A 397 36.44 28.27 2.24
CA ASP A 397 37.35 27.77 3.27
C ASP A 397 36.61 26.85 4.26
N ALA A 398 36.95 25.55 4.19
CA ALA A 398 36.37 24.53 5.06
C ALA A 398 36.92 24.57 6.49
N SER A 399 38.06 25.25 6.71
CA SER A 399 38.74 25.30 8.02
C SER A 399 37.88 25.97 9.10
N LEU A 400 37.09 26.98 8.71
CA LEU A 400 36.15 27.68 9.59
C LEU A 400 35.05 26.77 10.11
N TRP A 401 34.64 25.79 9.29
CA TRP A 401 33.57 24.85 9.60
C TRP A 401 34.06 23.52 10.18
N GLN A 402 35.39 23.30 10.22
CA GLN A 402 35.99 22.02 10.59
C GLN A 402 35.41 20.84 9.77
N ALA A 403 35.13 21.09 8.49
CA ALA A 403 34.45 20.17 7.58
C ALA A 403 35.39 19.67 6.48
N ASP A 404 34.98 18.61 5.77
CA ASP A 404 35.75 18.06 4.65
C ASP A 404 35.70 18.98 3.43
N THR A 405 34.54 19.58 3.16
CA THR A 405 34.35 20.54 2.06
C THR A 405 33.21 21.50 2.40
N VAL A 406 33.31 22.75 1.96
CA VAL A 406 32.25 23.75 2.12
C VAL A 406 32.01 24.42 0.78
N TYR A 407 30.74 24.56 0.41
CA TYR A 407 30.31 25.34 -0.75
C TYR A 407 29.54 26.56 -0.29
N GLN A 408 29.75 27.69 -0.95
CA GLN A 408 28.97 28.90 -0.77
C GLN A 408 28.23 29.23 -2.07
N LEU A 409 26.98 29.71 -1.97
CA LEU A 409 26.20 30.10 -3.13
C LEU A 409 26.60 31.48 -3.65
N TYR A 410 26.88 31.56 -4.95
CA TYR A 410 27.16 32.81 -5.66
C TYR A 410 26.07 33.06 -6.70
N HIS A 411 25.77 34.34 -6.94
CA HIS A 411 24.92 34.79 -8.03
C HIS A 411 25.50 36.06 -8.64
N ASN A 412 25.76 36.06 -9.95
CA ASN A 412 26.47 37.14 -10.65
C ASN A 412 27.82 37.48 -10.00
N ASP A 413 28.63 36.45 -9.70
CA ASP A 413 29.97 36.56 -9.10
C ASP A 413 30.01 37.29 -7.74
N GLN A 414 28.88 37.33 -7.03
CA GLN A 414 28.77 37.86 -5.67
C GLN A 414 28.15 36.79 -4.75
N PRO A 415 28.58 36.72 -3.47
CA PRO A 415 27.91 35.87 -2.48
C PRO A 415 26.41 36.17 -2.42
N PHE A 416 25.59 35.13 -2.44
CA PHE A 416 24.13 35.24 -2.47
C PHE A 416 23.51 34.52 -1.28
N LEU A 417 22.53 35.15 -0.64
CA LEU A 417 21.77 34.65 0.53
C LEU A 417 22.60 34.18 1.75
N ASN A 418 23.91 34.43 1.76
CA ASN A 418 24.83 33.86 2.75
C ASN A 418 24.56 32.36 2.99
N GLU A 419 24.35 31.64 1.89
CA GLU A 419 23.94 30.24 1.91
C GLU A 419 25.16 29.33 1.75
N TYR A 420 25.30 28.33 2.63
CA TYR A 420 26.42 27.41 2.68
C TYR A 420 25.95 25.95 2.68
N ILE A 421 26.68 25.07 1.98
CA ILE A 421 26.58 23.62 2.12
C ILE A 421 27.87 23.11 2.73
N ILE A 422 27.79 22.55 3.93
CA ILE A 422 28.90 22.00 4.71
C ILE A 422 28.85 20.48 4.64
N CYS A 423 29.94 19.89 4.15
CA CYS A 423 30.08 18.46 3.92
C CYS A 423 31.00 17.85 4.97
N TYR A 424 30.44 17.01 5.84
CA TYR A 424 31.18 16.08 6.70
C TYR A 424 31.05 14.66 6.14
N LYS A 425 31.86 13.72 6.62
CA LYS A 425 31.84 12.31 6.20
C LYS A 425 30.45 11.66 6.20
N GLU A 426 29.66 11.85 7.26
CA GLU A 426 28.35 11.18 7.46
C GLU A 426 27.20 12.18 7.67
N ARG A 427 27.46 13.49 7.50
CA ARG A 427 26.48 14.56 7.64
C ARG A 427 26.67 15.63 6.57
N ILE A 428 25.58 16.13 5.99
CA ILE A 428 25.59 17.33 5.16
C ILE A 428 24.68 18.36 5.81
N VAL A 429 25.14 19.59 5.95
CA VAL A 429 24.37 20.70 6.50
C VAL A 429 24.23 21.77 5.43
N LYS A 430 23.00 22.22 5.19
CA LYS A 430 22.72 23.38 4.33
C LYS A 430 22.17 24.48 5.21
N ILE A 431 22.80 25.65 5.25
CA ILE A 431 22.45 26.75 6.17
C ILE A 431 22.34 28.06 5.41
N GLU A 432 21.33 28.85 5.74
CA GLU A 432 21.06 30.18 5.18
C GLU A 432 20.94 31.21 6.32
N PHE A 433 21.69 32.30 6.19
CA PHE A 433 21.60 33.46 7.07
C PHE A 433 20.98 34.63 6.31
N ASN A 434 19.84 35.16 6.78
CA ASN A 434 19.29 36.37 6.16
C ASN A 434 20.08 37.66 6.48
N TRP A 435 21.13 37.55 7.30
CA TRP A 435 22.10 38.60 7.62
C TRP A 435 23.52 38.20 7.21
N GLN A 436 24.43 39.17 7.16
CA GLN A 436 25.84 38.90 6.87
C GLN A 436 26.55 38.37 8.13
N ALA A 437 26.75 37.05 8.19
CA ALA A 437 27.36 36.40 9.34
C ALA A 437 28.85 36.72 9.49
N THR A 438 29.30 36.97 10.72
CA THR A 438 30.73 37.20 11.03
C THR A 438 31.50 35.88 11.14
N MET A 439 32.84 35.92 11.06
CA MET A 439 33.67 34.72 11.22
C MET A 439 33.44 34.00 12.57
N GLN A 440 33.15 34.75 13.63
CA GLN A 440 32.87 34.19 14.95
C GLN A 440 31.52 33.47 14.98
N GLU A 441 30.49 34.05 14.36
CA GLU A 441 29.16 33.42 14.21
C GLU A 441 29.26 32.12 13.39
N LEU A 442 30.04 32.11 12.31
CA LEU A 442 30.26 30.89 11.51
C LEU A 442 30.95 29.79 12.32
N GLN A 443 31.90 30.13 13.21
CA GLN A 443 32.55 29.17 14.09
C GLN A 443 31.59 28.57 15.12
N ILE A 444 30.74 29.41 15.74
CA ILE A 444 29.71 28.93 16.67
C ILE A 444 28.72 28.00 15.94
N ALA A 445 28.26 28.40 14.75
CA ALA A 445 27.40 27.56 13.93
C ALA A 445 28.04 26.20 13.61
N ALA A 446 29.33 26.19 13.27
CA ALA A 446 30.07 24.96 13.02
C ALA A 446 30.15 24.04 14.26
N GLU A 447 30.37 24.60 15.44
CA GLU A 447 30.43 23.84 16.70
C GLU A 447 29.12 23.14 17.04
N HIS A 448 27.99 23.77 16.74
CA HIS A 448 26.65 23.23 16.99
C HIS A 448 26.18 22.23 15.92
N LEU A 449 26.56 22.43 14.65
CA LEU A 449 26.00 21.66 13.54
C LEU A 449 26.88 20.48 13.10
N ARG A 450 28.13 20.40 13.57
CA ARG A 450 28.99 19.23 13.34
C ARG A 450 28.39 17.94 13.96
N PRO A 451 28.74 16.76 13.42
CA PRO A 451 28.22 15.46 13.89
C PRO A 451 28.41 15.16 15.37
#